data_AF-A0A0F4JY74-F1
#
_entry.id   AF-A0A0F4JY74-F1
#
_cell.length_a   1.000
_cell.length_b   1.000
_cell.length_c   1.000
_cell.angle_alpha   90.00
_cell.angle_beta   90.00
_cell.angle_gamma   90.00
#
_symmetry.space_group_name_H-M   'P 1'
#
loop_
_entity.id
_entity.type
_entity.pdbx_description
1 polymer ?
#
loop_
_entity_poly.entity_id
_entity_poly.type
_entity_poly.pdbx_seq_one_letter_code
_entity_poly.pdbx_strand_id
1 'polypeptide(L)' 'MTNPSAPKRYLPTSPFKAPVTRPPQQFAVGDQVTHDVYGLGRVIGIEGGIAALVDFGSTQERILSPYAKMSKL' A
#
# COMPACT_ATOMS: atom_id res chain seq x y z
N MET A 1 0.59 24.44 -27.57
CA MET A 1 0.36 24.33 -26.11
C MET A 1 0.61 22.87 -25.72
N THR A 2 1.86 22.51 -25.43
CA THR A 2 2.24 21.11 -25.10
C THR A 2 3.33 21.13 -24.03
N ASN A 3 2.98 20.74 -22.81
CA ASN A 3 3.93 20.42 -21.75
C ASN A 3 4.20 18.90 -21.80
N PRO A 4 5.45 18.43 -21.99
CA PRO A 4 5.77 17.05 -21.68
C PRO A 4 5.93 16.93 -20.16
N SER A 5 4.96 16.27 -19.52
CA SER A 5 5.05 15.82 -18.13
C SER A 5 6.03 14.65 -18.04
N ALA A 6 7.33 14.95 -18.07
CA ALA A 6 8.38 13.98 -17.79
C ALA A 6 8.89 14.21 -16.35
N PRO A 7 9.09 13.14 -15.55
CA PRO A 7 9.64 13.29 -14.21
C PRO A 7 11.05 13.89 -14.29
N LYS A 8 11.28 14.99 -13.56
CA LYS A 8 12.57 15.71 -13.50
C LYS A 8 13.69 14.72 -13.17
N ARG A 9 14.64 14.52 -14.09
CA ARG A 9 15.88 13.78 -13.82
C ARG A 9 16.68 14.53 -12.75
N TYR A 10 16.95 13.86 -11.63
CA TYR A 10 17.82 14.42 -10.59
C TYR A 10 19.26 14.50 -11.12
N LEU A 11 19.87 15.69 -11.03
CA LEU A 11 21.28 15.87 -11.36
C LEU A 11 22.16 15.16 -10.32
N PRO A 12 23.30 14.58 -10.72
CA PRO A 12 24.21 13.84 -9.83
C PRO A 12 24.83 14.70 -8.70
N THR A 13 24.76 16.03 -8.81
CA THR A 13 25.23 17.01 -7.82
C THR A 13 24.12 17.57 -6.93
N SER A 14 22.89 17.06 -7.02
CA SER A 14 21.76 17.59 -6.25
C SER A 14 21.79 17.14 -4.78
N PRO A 15 21.78 18.07 -3.81
CA PRO A 15 21.66 17.74 -2.38
C PRO A 15 20.23 17.27 -2.00
N PHE A 16 19.24 17.50 -2.86
CA PHE A 16 17.86 17.05 -2.64
C PHE A 16 17.72 15.57 -2.99
N LYS A 17 17.50 14.74 -1.97
CA LYS A 17 17.29 13.29 -2.08
C LYS A 17 15.94 12.99 -2.74
N ALA A 18 15.92 12.08 -3.71
CA ALA A 18 14.68 11.63 -4.35
C ALA A 18 13.71 11.04 -3.30
N PRO A 19 12.39 11.20 -3.47
CA PRO A 19 11.41 10.60 -2.58
C PRO A 19 11.61 9.09 -2.60
N VAL A 20 12.01 8.52 -1.45
CA VAL A 20 12.09 7.08 -1.28
C VAL A 20 10.68 6.55 -1.45
N THR A 21 10.45 5.75 -2.49
CA THR A 21 9.22 4.96 -2.63
C THR A 21 9.10 4.17 -1.34
N ARG A 22 8.15 4.55 -0.48
CA ARG A 22 7.94 3.85 0.78
C ARG A 22 7.70 2.38 0.40
N PRO A 23 8.41 1.42 1.03
CA PRO A 23 8.14 0.02 0.75
C PRO A 23 6.64 -0.20 0.94
N PRO A 24 5.97 -0.91 0.01
CA PRO A 24 4.54 -1.18 0.14
C PRO A 24 4.32 -1.74 1.53
N GLN A 25 3.37 -1.17 2.27
CA GLN A 25 3.06 -1.53 3.64
C GLN A 25 2.95 -3.06 3.73
N GLN A 26 3.97 -3.69 4.30
CA GLN A 26 3.99 -5.14 4.45
C GLN A 26 3.10 -5.45 5.64
N PHE A 27 1.94 -6.00 5.34
CA PHE A 27 1.07 -6.59 6.35
C PHE A 27 1.62 -7.98 6.72
N ALA A 28 1.48 -8.38 7.99
CA ALA A 28 1.79 -9.72 8.50
C ALA A 28 0.48 -10.48 8.80
N VAL A 29 0.49 -11.82 8.69
CA VAL A 29 -0.68 -12.62 9.07
C VAL A 29 -0.93 -12.42 10.56
N GLY A 30 -2.15 -12.05 10.91
CA GLY A 30 -2.56 -11.74 12.26
C GLY A 30 -2.55 -10.24 12.59
N ASP A 31 -1.98 -9.38 11.73
CA ASP A 31 -2.05 -7.92 11.91
C ASP A 31 -3.49 -7.41 11.85
N GLN A 32 -3.76 -6.39 12.66
CA GLN A 32 -5.01 -5.67 12.63
C GLN A 32 -4.92 -4.55 11.60
N VAL A 33 -5.92 -4.48 10.72
CA VAL A 33 -5.98 -3.54 9.62
C VAL A 33 -7.34 -2.88 9.59
N THR A 34 -7.38 -1.65 9.11
CA THR A 34 -8.63 -0.91 8.95
C THR A 34 -8.82 -0.58 7.48
N HIS A 35 -9.99 -0.93 6.94
CA HIS A 35 -10.41 -0.61 5.59
C HIS A 35 -11.54 0.43 5.64
N ASP A 36 -11.47 1.48 4.82
CA ASP A 36 -12.45 2.57 4.87
C ASP A 36 -13.91 2.12 4.65
N VAL A 37 -14.12 1.04 3.89
CA VAL A 37 -15.46 0.51 3.55
C VAL A 37 -15.96 -0.56 4.52
N TYR A 38 -15.06 -1.46 4.96
CA TYR A 38 -15.45 -2.64 5.75
C TYR A 38 -15.19 -2.45 7.25
N GLY A 39 -14.41 -1.42 7.61
CA GLY A 39 -14.02 -1.15 8.99
C GLY A 39 -12.80 -1.97 9.40
N LEU A 40 -12.80 -2.42 10.65
CA LEU A 40 -11.67 -3.12 11.24
C LEU A 40 -11.68 -4.60 10.83
N GLY A 41 -10.53 -5.09 10.40
CA GLY A 41 -10.31 -6.46 10.01
C GLY A 41 -8.96 -6.99 10.47
N ARG A 42 -8.76 -8.29 10.30
CA ARG A 42 -7.52 -8.99 10.63
C ARG A 42 -6.99 -9.69 9.40
N VAL A 43 -5.70 -9.54 9.15
CA VAL A 43 -5.06 -10.20 8.02
C VAL A 43 -4.99 -11.70 8.32
N ILE A 44 -5.61 -12.52 7.48
CA ILE A 44 -5.61 -13.99 7.61
C ILE A 44 -4.61 -14.65 6.65
N GLY A 45 -4.19 -13.94 5.60
CA GLY A 45 -3.21 -14.44 4.64
C GLY A 45 -2.61 -13.29 3.84
N ILE A 46 -1.37 -13.46 3.38
CA ILE A 46 -0.72 -12.48 2.51
C ILE A 46 -0.08 -13.21 1.37
N GLU A 47 -0.41 -12.77 0.17
CA GLU A 47 0.19 -13.25 -1.06
C GLU A 47 1.38 -12.35 -1.40
N GLY A 48 2.47 -12.47 -0.64
CA GLY A 48 3.83 -12.04 -1.02
C GLY A 48 4.00 -10.63 -1.63
N GLY A 49 3.18 -9.65 -1.25
CA GLY A 49 3.21 -8.28 -1.80
C GLY A 49 2.29 -8.01 -3.00
N ILE A 50 1.46 -8.98 -3.38
CA ILE A 50 0.47 -8.89 -4.45
C ILE A 50 -0.94 -8.70 -3.87
N ALA A 51 -1.30 -9.44 -2.82
CA ALA A 51 -2.60 -9.33 -2.17
C ALA A 51 -2.50 -9.59 -0.66
N ALA A 52 -3.44 -9.04 0.11
CA ALA A 52 -3.67 -9.37 1.50
C ALA A 52 -5.11 -9.87 1.63
N LEU A 53 -5.28 -11.05 2.23
CA LEU A 53 -6.56 -11.61 2.59
C LEU A 53 -6.89 -11.13 4.00
N VAL A 54 -7.96 -10.34 4.12
CA VAL A 54 -8.38 -9.72 5.37
C VAL A 54 -9.75 -10.26 5.74
N ASP A 55 -9.89 -10.69 6.98
CA ASP A 55 -11.16 -11.05 7.57
C ASP A 55 -11.70 -9.87 8.38
N PHE A 56 -12.83 -9.31 7.92
CA PHE A 56 -13.57 -8.26 8.62
C PHE A 56 -14.61 -8.82 9.60
N GLY A 57 -14.57 -10.13 9.89
CA GLY A 57 -15.48 -10.86 10.77
C GLY A 57 -16.75 -11.30 10.04
N SER A 58 -17.40 -10.40 9.31
CA SER A 58 -18.61 -10.72 8.51
C SER A 58 -18.28 -11.09 7.07
N THR A 59 -17.15 -10.60 6.54
CA THR A 59 -16.75 -10.78 5.15
C THR A 59 -15.24 -10.94 5.07
N GLN A 60 -14.78 -11.93 4.30
CA GLN A 60 -13.38 -12.06 3.93
C GLN A 60 -13.15 -11.39 2.58
N GLU A 61 -12.20 -10.47 2.53
CA GLU A 61 -11.92 -9.66 1.36
C GLU A 61 -10.46 -9.80 0.95
N ARG A 62 -10.24 -9.90 -0.36
CA ARG A 62 -8.91 -10.08 -0.95
C ARG A 62 -8.49 -8.76 -1.56
N ILE A 63 -7.67 -8.04 -0.82
CA ILE A 63 -7.25 -6.69 -1.17
C ILE A 63 -5.93 -6.77 -1.94
N LEU A 64 -5.98 -6.41 -3.21
CA LEU A 64 -4.82 -6.38 -4.09
C LEU A 64 -3.95 -5.13 -3.81
N SER A 65 -2.64 -5.29 -3.97
CA SER A 65 -1.66 -4.19 -4.01
C SER A 65 -2.12 -3.17 -5.07
N PRO A 66 -2.23 -1.86 -4.74
CA PRO A 66 -1.50 -1.12 -3.72
C PRO A 66 -2.17 -1.02 -2.34
N TYR A 67 -3.04 -1.97 -1.98
CA TYR A 67 -3.80 -1.95 -0.72
C TYR A 67 -4.63 -0.68 -0.59
N ALA A 68 -5.36 -0.36 -1.66
CA ALA A 68 -6.18 0.84 -1.73
C ALA A 68 -7.11 0.90 -0.50
N LYS A 69 -7.05 2.01 0.24
CA LYS A 69 -7.88 2.29 1.43
C LYS A 69 -7.64 1.39 2.64
N MET A 70 -6.47 0.75 2.73
CA MET A 70 -6.06 0.03 3.94
C MET A 70 -5.00 0.77 4.73
N SER A 71 -5.24 0.85 6.03
CA SER A 71 -4.29 1.34 7.02
C SER A 71 -3.97 0.23 8.02
N LYS A 72 -2.68 0.04 8.32
CA LYS A 72 -2.26 -0.83 9.43
C LYS A 72 -2.45 -0.08 10.76
N LEU A 73 -3.01 -0.75 11.76
CA LEU A 73 -3.09 -0.24 13.14
C LEU A 73 -1.83 -0.61 13.94
#